data_AF-A0A0L9ULD0-F1
#
_entry.id   AF-A0A0L9ULD0-F1
#
_cell.length_a   1.000
_cell.length_b   1.000
_cell.length_c   1.000
_cell.angle_alpha   90.00
_cell.angle_beta   90.00
_cell.angle_gamma   90.00
#
_symmetry.space_group_name_H-M   'P 1'
#
loop_
_entity.id
_entity.type
_entity.pdbx_description
1 polymer ?
#
loop_
_entity_poly.entity_id
_entity_poly.type
_entity_poly.pdbx_seq_one_letter_code
_entity_poly.pdbx_strand_id
1 'polypeptide(L)'
;MDVPLRDVCKYVNEKVNVIGVVVETTFAKKTMGTDYCCALRIIDDTRHDFSMAANVFGKSTENLPLVAALGDIIQLSFVSVTTYRGEANVTFNKNTSTFALYKSKDDDGLNSYQVSRPYFVPKDEDKIIINKLRKWLINFQFSEDSSKFPFFRELKEETFVNLACKILHHSEAAKDEWVIFVWDGTDTQSNAICSNLENELKNPLPLQRDHLSLPRDILCTFPTVGTILRIIFHIGVEKSHFHLLTIGKWVKINNLRLKLYAGLWHGIFTVQTKLQYISNEDQLIAERQRLADERLSLILGRMPNLSFPEPSPITVVNHRDHVRPVTLMSVLTHSKVTAIFKCVVRVVAAMPCKAENLRSSTGKYRMRLTLEDPTARIHALVIEEDVVTLFDGIPDAEKLERKLNKLLGISEDNSIGGVKDTTRNPPWVCVCLKSYYLSKDDIWGTRNFRVFDTKILEDSS
;
A
#
# COMPACT_ATOMS: atom_id res chain seq x y z
N MET A 1 5.10 7.59 43.41
CA MET A 1 6.05 6.52 43.09
C MET A 1 5.56 5.88 41.82
N ASP A 2 6.45 5.72 40.84
CA ASP A 2 6.12 5.12 39.55
C ASP A 2 6.13 3.60 39.66
N VAL A 3 5.08 2.98 39.14
CA VAL A 3 4.84 1.54 39.24
C VAL A 3 5.43 0.86 38.00
N PRO A 4 6.31 -0.15 38.16
CA PRO A 4 6.79 -0.95 37.04
C PRO A 4 5.63 -1.61 36.28
N LEU A 5 5.70 -1.70 34.96
CA LEU A 5 4.58 -2.17 34.14
C LEU A 5 4.18 -3.62 34.45
N ARG A 6 5.10 -4.45 34.95
CA ARG A 6 4.80 -5.82 35.43
C ARG A 6 3.87 -5.84 36.65
N ASP A 7 3.94 -4.81 37.49
CA ASP A 7 3.23 -4.78 38.78
C ASP A 7 1.89 -4.04 38.72
N VAL A 8 1.59 -3.33 37.61
CA VAL A 8 0.36 -2.54 37.44
C VAL A 8 -0.91 -3.36 37.67
N CYS A 9 -0.93 -4.66 37.34
CA CYS A 9 -2.09 -5.52 37.56
C CYS A 9 -2.47 -5.68 39.04
N LYS A 10 -1.57 -5.39 39.98
CA LYS A 10 -1.84 -5.40 41.43
C LYS A 10 -2.66 -4.21 41.89
N TYR A 11 -2.79 -3.18 41.05
CA TYR A 11 -3.40 -1.89 41.36
C TYR A 11 -4.73 -1.68 40.63
N VAL A 12 -5.42 -2.75 40.24
CA VAL A 12 -6.72 -2.67 39.56
C VAL A 12 -7.71 -1.85 40.40
N ASN A 13 -8.40 -0.91 39.74
CA ASN A 13 -9.27 0.10 40.35
C ASN A 13 -8.56 1.20 41.15
N GLU A 14 -7.23 1.25 41.15
CA GLU A 14 -6.44 2.33 41.73
C GLU A 14 -5.88 3.28 40.67
N LYS A 15 -5.29 4.40 41.14
CA LYS A 15 -4.57 5.35 40.31
C LYS A 15 -3.08 5.20 40.51
N VAL A 16 -2.35 5.07 39.41
CA VAL A 16 -0.89 4.87 39.42
C VAL A 16 -0.20 5.87 38.50
N ASN A 17 1.12 5.98 38.69
CA ASN A 17 2.01 6.61 37.72
C ASN A 17 2.81 5.52 37.02
N VAL A 18 2.99 5.62 35.71
CA VAL A 18 3.77 4.67 34.91
C VAL A 18 4.64 5.42 33.91
N ILE A 19 5.82 4.87 33.62
CA ILE A 19 6.74 5.37 32.59
C ILE A 19 7.06 4.19 31.68
N GLY A 20 6.95 4.39 30.37
CA GLY A 20 7.23 3.32 29.41
C GLY A 20 7.56 3.84 28.02
N VAL A 21 8.17 2.97 27.22
CA VAL A 21 8.46 3.20 25.80
C VAL A 21 7.20 2.94 24.99
N VAL A 22 6.81 3.89 24.14
CA VAL A 22 5.67 3.75 23.22
C VAL A 22 6.08 2.89 22.03
N VAL A 23 5.54 1.69 21.92
CA VAL A 23 5.83 0.75 20.83
C VAL A 23 4.73 0.60 19.80
N GLU A 24 3.52 1.04 20.11
CA GLU A 24 2.40 1.04 19.17
C GLU A 24 1.50 2.25 19.42
N THR A 25 0.91 2.82 18.37
CA THR A 25 -0.06 3.91 18.49
C THR A 25 -1.14 3.82 17.42
N THR A 26 -2.39 4.12 17.78
CA THR A 26 -3.47 4.42 16.81
C THR A 26 -3.45 5.90 16.46
N PHE A 27 -3.94 6.24 15.28
CA PHE A 27 -4.28 7.64 14.98
C PHE A 27 -5.43 8.09 15.88
N ALA A 28 -5.49 9.39 16.15
CA ALA A 28 -6.58 9.93 16.95
C ALA A 28 -7.93 9.65 16.26
N LYS A 29 -8.94 9.37 17.08
CA LYS A 29 -10.31 9.16 16.62
C LYS A 29 -11.28 9.86 17.52
N LYS A 30 -12.37 10.36 16.95
CA LYS A 30 -13.51 10.83 17.73
C LYS A 30 -14.20 9.65 18.41
N THR A 31 -14.48 9.77 19.70
CA THR A 31 -15.27 8.78 20.44
C THR A 31 -16.76 8.94 20.15
N MET A 32 -17.60 8.01 20.64
CA MET A 32 -19.05 8.18 20.61
C MET A 32 -19.54 9.34 21.50
N GLY A 33 -18.71 9.79 22.44
CA GLY A 33 -18.98 10.95 23.28
C GLY A 33 -18.45 12.25 22.68
N THR A 34 -18.05 13.17 23.55
CA THR A 34 -17.50 14.48 23.15
C THR A 34 -15.99 14.49 22.97
N ASP A 35 -15.30 13.41 23.38
CA ASP A 35 -13.85 13.35 23.43
C ASP A 35 -13.23 12.70 22.19
N TYR A 36 -11.95 12.96 22.00
CA TYR A 36 -11.06 12.22 21.12
C TYR A 36 -10.27 11.19 21.94
N CYS A 37 -9.81 10.14 21.27
CA CYS A 37 -9.00 9.10 21.88
C CYS A 37 -7.86 8.68 20.96
N CYS A 38 -6.70 8.39 21.53
CA CYS A 38 -5.67 7.55 20.92
C CYS A 38 -5.30 6.41 21.88
N ALA A 39 -5.08 5.22 21.33
CA ALA A 39 -4.59 4.07 22.07
C ALA A 39 -3.09 3.90 21.80
N LEU A 40 -2.33 3.78 22.89
CA LEU A 40 -0.91 3.46 22.86
C LEU A 40 -0.71 2.04 23.38
N ARG A 41 0.39 1.40 22.97
CA ARG A 41 0.96 0.30 23.75
C ARG A 41 2.35 0.67 24.24
N ILE A 42 2.59 0.40 25.52
CA ILE A 42 3.83 0.76 26.21
C ILE A 42 4.52 -0.47 26.80
N ILE A 43 5.85 -0.43 26.86
CA ILE A 43 6.71 -1.45 27.48
C ILE A 43 7.76 -0.79 28.38
N ASP A 44 8.34 -1.57 29.28
CA ASP A 44 9.50 -1.19 30.09
C ASP A 44 10.46 -2.38 30.22
N ASP A 45 11.55 -2.20 30.96
CA ASP A 45 12.54 -3.26 31.18
C ASP A 45 12.02 -4.41 32.06
N THR A 46 10.86 -4.25 32.70
CA THR A 46 10.23 -5.26 33.56
C THR A 46 9.13 -6.07 32.87
N ARG A 47 8.53 -5.52 31.81
CA ARG A 47 7.44 -6.10 31.02
C ARG A 47 7.56 -5.69 29.57
N HIS A 48 8.18 -6.54 28.77
CA HIS A 48 8.41 -6.35 27.34
C HIS A 48 7.82 -7.45 26.46
N ASP A 49 7.55 -8.64 27.02
CA ASP A 49 6.92 -9.76 26.28
C ASP A 49 5.46 -9.46 25.87
N PHE A 50 4.77 -8.66 26.68
CA PHE A 50 3.39 -8.24 26.45
C PHE A 50 3.24 -6.76 26.75
N SER A 51 3.12 -5.95 25.70
CA SER A 51 2.94 -4.50 25.86
C SER A 51 1.62 -4.16 26.56
N MET A 52 1.63 -3.15 27.41
CA MET A 52 0.45 -2.71 28.14
C MET A 52 -0.35 -1.71 27.30
N ALA A 53 -1.67 -1.87 27.23
CA ALA A 53 -2.49 -0.87 26.56
C ALA A 53 -2.68 0.37 27.46
N ALA A 54 -2.51 1.55 26.85
CA ALA A 54 -2.77 2.84 27.47
C ALA A 54 -3.73 3.63 26.59
N ASN A 55 -4.96 3.85 27.08
CA ASN A 55 -5.99 4.58 26.35
C ASN A 55 -6.03 6.03 26.83
N VAL A 56 -5.76 6.96 25.91
CA VAL A 56 -5.68 8.39 26.24
C VAL A 56 -6.83 9.16 25.63
N PHE A 57 -7.53 9.94 26.47
CA PHE A 57 -8.70 10.73 26.11
C PHE A 57 -8.42 12.22 26.25
N GLY A 58 -8.86 13.00 25.28
CA GLY A 58 -8.65 14.46 25.22
C GLY A 58 -9.84 15.18 24.60
N LYS A 59 -9.99 16.48 24.89
CA LYS A 59 -11.08 17.31 24.35
C LYS A 59 -10.88 17.65 22.86
N SER A 60 -9.63 17.65 22.41
CA SER A 60 -9.21 17.87 21.04
C SER A 60 -8.02 16.93 20.72
N THR A 61 -7.66 16.83 19.45
CA THR A 61 -6.48 16.07 19.00
C THR A 61 -5.16 16.64 19.55
N GLU A 62 -5.09 17.96 19.80
CA GLU A 62 -3.93 18.63 20.40
C GLU A 62 -3.71 18.25 21.87
N ASN A 63 -4.77 17.80 22.56
CA ASN A 63 -4.69 17.32 23.94
C ASN A 63 -4.29 15.84 24.04
N LEU A 64 -4.11 15.14 22.92
CA LEU A 64 -3.65 13.75 22.90
C LEU A 64 -2.11 13.70 22.77
N PRO A 65 -1.48 12.59 23.20
CA PRO A 65 -0.07 12.33 22.94
C PRO A 65 0.24 12.33 21.43
N LEU A 66 1.02 13.31 20.99
CA LEU A 66 1.56 13.44 19.65
C LEU A 66 2.97 12.89 19.65
N VAL A 67 3.06 11.56 19.70
CA VAL A 67 4.33 10.82 19.73
C VAL A 67 5.12 11.13 18.47
N ALA A 68 6.28 11.79 18.62
CA ALA A 68 7.11 12.24 17.50
C ALA A 68 7.78 11.07 16.76
N ALA A 69 8.19 10.04 17.50
CA ALA A 69 8.69 8.79 16.95
C ALA A 69 8.29 7.62 17.85
N LEU A 70 7.90 6.49 17.26
CA LEU A 70 7.75 5.25 18.02
C LEU A 70 9.12 4.86 18.61
N GLY A 71 9.12 4.34 19.83
CA GLY A 71 10.32 4.17 20.65
C GLY A 71 10.53 5.32 21.66
N ASP A 72 9.86 6.45 21.48
CA ASP A 72 9.87 7.52 22.49
C ASP A 72 9.20 7.10 23.80
N ILE A 73 9.54 7.80 24.87
CA ILE A 73 9.11 7.47 26.23
C ILE A 73 7.92 8.34 26.60
N ILE A 74 6.87 7.73 27.14
CA ILE A 74 5.74 8.41 27.75
C ILE A 74 5.72 8.18 29.26
N GLN A 75 5.54 9.27 29.99
CA GLN A 75 5.18 9.25 31.40
C GLN A 75 3.69 9.56 31.53
N LEU A 76 2.96 8.71 32.25
CA LEU A 76 1.55 8.84 32.54
C LEU A 76 1.37 8.91 34.05
N SER A 77 0.77 10.00 34.55
CA SER A 77 0.53 10.19 35.97
C SER A 77 -0.96 10.17 36.30
N PHE A 78 -1.29 9.62 37.47
CA PHE A 78 -2.66 9.48 37.97
C PHE A 78 -3.62 8.82 36.95
N VAL A 79 -3.13 7.79 36.26
CA VAL A 79 -3.95 6.98 35.35
C VAL A 79 -4.65 5.86 36.11
N SER A 80 -5.89 5.59 35.73
CA SER A 80 -6.69 4.53 36.36
C SER A 80 -6.33 3.17 35.77
N VAL A 81 -6.10 2.18 36.62
CA VAL A 81 -5.89 0.80 36.18
C VAL A 81 -7.22 0.10 36.07
N THR A 82 -7.48 -0.49 34.90
CA THR A 82 -8.73 -1.18 34.57
C THR A 82 -8.44 -2.51 33.92
N THR A 83 -9.32 -3.48 34.09
CA THR A 83 -9.20 -4.78 33.41
C THR A 83 -10.12 -4.82 32.19
N TYR A 84 -9.57 -5.15 31.02
CA TYR A 84 -10.36 -5.38 29.81
C TYR A 84 -9.96 -6.72 29.21
N ARG A 85 -10.94 -7.60 28.99
CA ARG A 85 -10.74 -8.97 28.48
C ARG A 85 -9.68 -9.76 29.27
N GLY A 86 -9.62 -9.57 30.58
CA GLY A 86 -8.66 -10.23 31.46
C GLY A 86 -7.27 -9.59 31.51
N GLU A 87 -6.98 -8.58 30.70
CA GLU A 87 -5.71 -7.85 30.73
C GLU A 87 -5.83 -6.52 31.47
N ALA A 88 -4.82 -6.20 32.31
CA ALA A 88 -4.72 -4.90 32.96
C ALA A 88 -4.23 -3.84 31.96
N ASN A 89 -4.97 -2.73 31.88
CA ASN A 89 -4.70 -1.59 31.01
C ASN A 89 -4.80 -0.29 31.82
N VAL A 90 -4.12 0.75 31.36
CA VAL A 90 -4.20 2.08 31.97
C VAL A 90 -5.10 2.98 31.15
N THR A 91 -5.96 3.71 31.84
CA THR A 91 -6.90 4.67 31.25
C THR A 91 -6.59 6.06 31.77
N PHE A 92 -6.30 6.98 30.85
CA PHE A 92 -6.01 8.37 31.15
C PHE A 92 -7.30 9.19 31.18
N ASN A 93 -7.51 9.92 32.27
CA ASN A 93 -8.64 10.82 32.43
C ASN A 93 -8.21 12.27 32.20
N LYS A 94 -8.77 12.93 31.18
CA LYS A 94 -8.46 14.32 30.80
C LYS A 94 -8.51 15.34 31.95
N ASN A 95 -9.33 15.10 32.99
CA ASN A 95 -9.52 16.02 34.11
C ASN A 95 -8.54 15.78 35.26
N THR A 96 -7.98 14.58 35.41
CA THR A 96 -7.15 14.24 36.58
C THR A 96 -5.76 13.74 36.23
N SER A 97 -5.59 13.09 35.09
CA SER A 97 -4.33 12.50 34.66
C SER A 97 -3.48 13.53 33.91
N THR A 98 -2.16 13.30 33.92
CA THR A 98 -1.19 14.10 33.17
C THR A 98 -0.22 13.23 32.40
N PHE A 99 0.30 13.72 31.27
CA PHE A 99 1.34 13.02 30.53
C PHE A 99 2.48 13.94 30.14
N ALA A 100 3.64 13.34 29.93
CA ALA A 100 4.81 13.97 29.32
C ALA A 100 5.47 12.99 28.33
N LEU A 101 5.93 13.52 27.19
CA LEU A 101 6.63 12.75 26.16
C LEU A 101 8.10 13.17 26.06
N TYR A 102 8.98 12.19 25.93
CA TYR A 102 10.42 12.37 25.90
C TYR A 102 11.01 11.63 24.69
N LYS A 103 12.00 12.24 24.05
CA LYS A 103 12.76 11.57 22.99
C LYS A 103 13.47 10.34 23.53
N SER A 104 13.47 9.27 22.73
CA SER A 104 14.26 8.05 22.95
C SER A 104 15.76 8.29 22.85
N LYS A 105 16.20 9.17 21.94
CA LYS A 105 17.61 9.51 21.75
C LYS A 105 18.10 10.44 22.85
N ASP A 106 19.35 10.22 23.28
CA ASP A 106 20.05 11.04 24.26
C ASP A 106 20.54 12.34 23.59
N ASP A 107 19.60 13.22 23.28
CA ASP A 107 19.84 14.52 22.66
C ASP A 107 19.94 15.56 23.78
N ASP A 108 21.10 15.57 24.46
CA ASP A 108 21.60 16.53 25.47
C ASP A 108 20.63 17.02 26.58
N GLY A 109 19.48 16.35 26.79
CA GLY A 109 18.47 16.77 27.77
C GLY A 109 17.34 15.76 28.08
N LEU A 110 16.78 15.93 29.27
CA LEU A 110 15.57 15.26 29.79
C LEU A 110 14.30 16.12 29.56
N ASN A 111 14.35 17.01 28.58
CA ASN A 111 13.25 17.90 28.28
C ASN A 111 12.13 17.14 27.57
N SER A 112 10.94 17.20 28.15
CA SER A 112 9.74 16.71 27.48
C SER A 112 9.42 17.61 26.28
N TYR A 113 9.14 17.03 25.12
CA TYR A 113 8.73 17.80 23.94
C TYR A 113 7.22 18.06 23.90
N GLN A 114 6.44 17.33 24.70
CA GLN A 114 5.02 17.57 24.88
C GLN A 114 4.62 17.25 26.31
N VAL A 115 3.77 18.09 26.89
CA VAL A 115 3.12 17.86 28.18
C VAL A 115 1.62 18.12 28.07
N SER A 116 0.81 17.36 28.79
CA SER A 116 -0.65 17.57 28.79
C SER A 116 -1.08 18.77 29.62
N ARG A 117 -0.21 19.27 30.50
CA ARG A 117 -0.42 20.46 31.34
C ARG A 117 0.86 21.29 31.40
N PRO A 118 0.78 22.62 31.30
CA PRO A 118 1.96 23.49 31.21
C PRO A 118 2.85 23.51 32.46
N TYR A 119 2.30 23.13 33.62
CA TYR A 119 3.05 23.09 34.89
C TYR A 119 3.56 21.68 35.25
N PHE A 120 3.67 20.79 34.26
CA PHE A 120 4.25 19.47 34.51
C PHE A 120 5.75 19.60 34.78
N VAL A 121 6.20 19.13 35.95
CA VAL A 121 7.62 19.12 36.34
C VAL A 121 8.03 17.67 36.61
N PRO A 122 8.97 17.09 35.84
CA PRO A 122 9.49 15.75 36.09
C PRO A 122 10.23 15.70 37.42
N LYS A 123 10.02 14.64 38.21
CA LYS A 123 10.81 14.41 39.43
C LYS A 123 12.20 13.90 39.08
N ASP A 124 13.17 14.08 39.97
CA ASP A 124 14.52 13.56 39.74
C ASP A 124 14.55 12.03 39.65
N GLU A 125 13.67 11.34 40.38
CA GLU A 125 13.48 9.89 40.26
C GLU A 125 13.00 9.48 38.86
N ASP A 126 12.07 10.23 38.26
CA ASP A 126 11.54 9.97 36.92
C ASP A 126 12.65 10.06 35.88
N LYS A 127 13.57 11.02 36.05
CA LYS A 127 14.73 11.20 35.16
C LYS A 127 15.65 9.98 35.15
N ILE A 128 15.83 9.34 36.30
CA ILE A 128 16.62 8.10 36.42
C ILE A 128 15.96 6.97 35.63
N ILE A 129 14.63 6.82 35.74
CA ILE A 129 13.87 5.80 35.02
C ILE A 129 13.93 6.04 33.51
N ILE A 130 13.75 7.29 33.06
CA ILE A 130 13.81 7.66 31.63
C ILE A 130 15.19 7.31 31.06
N ASN A 131 16.28 7.71 31.74
CA ASN A 131 17.64 7.39 31.29
C ASN A 131 17.91 5.88 31.26
N LYS A 132 17.37 5.14 32.22
CA LYS A 132 17.46 3.67 32.24
C LYS A 132 16.75 3.07 31.03
N LEU A 133 15.54 3.54 30.71
CA LEU A 133 14.77 3.07 29.54
C LEU A 133 15.47 3.40 28.22
N ARG A 134 16.07 4.60 28.08
CA ARG A 134 16.87 4.97 26.90
C ARG A 134 18.01 3.98 26.68
N LYS A 135 18.78 3.68 27.73
CA LYS A 135 19.89 2.71 27.67
C LYS A 135 19.42 1.30 27.36
N TRP A 136 18.31 0.88 27.97
CA TRP A 136 17.72 -0.43 27.74
C TRP A 136 17.24 -0.60 26.29
N LEU A 137 16.58 0.42 25.73
CA LEU A 137 16.01 0.38 24.39
C LEU A 137 17.07 0.19 23.28
N ILE A 138 18.31 0.64 23.51
CA ILE A 138 19.43 0.47 22.55
C ILE A 138 19.70 -1.00 22.25
N ASN A 139 19.65 -1.86 23.27
CA ASN A 139 19.94 -3.29 23.16
C ASN A 139 18.67 -4.13 23.04
N PHE A 140 17.50 -3.50 23.09
CA PHE A 140 16.23 -4.20 23.08
C PHE A 140 15.85 -4.62 21.66
N GLN A 141 15.70 -5.92 21.47
CA GLN A 141 15.13 -6.50 20.25
C GLN A 141 13.68 -6.87 20.52
N PHE A 142 12.78 -6.28 19.73
CA PHE A 142 11.36 -6.58 19.80
C PHE A 142 11.14 -7.98 19.20
N SER A 143 10.98 -8.99 20.06
CA SER A 143 10.71 -10.37 19.65
C SER A 143 9.31 -10.46 19.05
N GLU A 144 9.23 -10.63 17.74
CA GLU A 144 7.98 -10.69 17.01
C GLU A 144 7.98 -11.84 16.01
N ASP A 145 6.86 -12.53 15.97
CA ASP A 145 6.62 -13.60 15.02
C ASP A 145 6.50 -13.01 13.61
N SER A 146 7.53 -13.27 12.79
CA SER A 146 7.62 -12.76 11.41
C SER A 146 6.46 -13.23 10.54
N SER A 147 5.80 -14.35 10.89
CA SER A 147 4.63 -14.84 10.17
C SER A 147 3.43 -13.89 10.25
N LYS A 148 3.41 -12.96 11.22
CA LYS A 148 2.36 -11.94 11.36
C LYS A 148 2.44 -10.84 10.30
N PHE A 149 3.56 -10.72 9.60
CA PHE A 149 3.80 -9.70 8.57
C PHE A 149 4.12 -10.39 7.24
N PRO A 150 3.10 -10.83 6.49
CA PRO A 150 3.31 -11.41 5.17
C PRO A 150 3.93 -10.41 4.19
N PHE A 151 4.59 -10.92 3.16
CA PHE A 151 4.92 -10.13 1.98
C PHE A 151 3.67 -9.83 1.15
N PHE A 152 3.72 -8.82 0.26
CA PHE A 152 2.62 -8.47 -0.62
C PHE A 152 2.21 -9.65 -1.54
N ARG A 153 3.17 -10.48 -1.95
CA ARG A 153 2.92 -11.72 -2.70
C ARG A 153 2.12 -12.79 -1.95
N GLU A 154 2.11 -12.72 -0.62
CA GLU A 154 1.44 -13.66 0.29
C GLU A 154 0.07 -13.15 0.75
N LEU A 155 -0.32 -11.93 0.33
CA LEU A 155 -1.63 -11.37 0.69
C LEU A 155 -2.76 -12.24 0.13
N LYS A 156 -3.74 -12.50 1.00
CA LYS A 156 -4.98 -13.21 0.70
C LYS A 156 -6.15 -12.31 1.01
N GLU A 157 -7.34 -12.71 0.55
CA GLU A 157 -8.56 -12.02 0.90
C GLU A 157 -8.88 -12.25 2.38
N GLU A 158 -8.43 -11.30 3.21
CA GLU A 158 -8.63 -11.29 4.65
C GLU A 158 -9.25 -9.96 5.07
N THR A 159 -9.94 -9.96 6.22
CA THR A 159 -10.60 -8.74 6.71
C THR A 159 -9.58 -7.71 7.21
N PHE A 160 -8.49 -8.16 7.83
CA PHE A 160 -7.43 -7.31 8.37
C PHE A 160 -6.06 -7.99 8.26
N VAL A 161 -5.02 -7.23 7.94
CA VAL A 161 -3.64 -7.72 7.77
C VAL A 161 -2.66 -6.78 8.46
N ASN A 162 -1.48 -7.30 8.85
CA ASN A 162 -0.36 -6.46 9.25
C ASN A 162 0.67 -6.38 8.13
N LEU A 163 1.20 -5.18 7.86
CA LEU A 163 2.16 -4.94 6.79
C LEU A 163 3.45 -4.36 7.35
N ALA A 164 4.58 -4.89 6.88
CA ALA A 164 5.87 -4.26 7.01
C ALA A 164 6.27 -3.71 5.64
N CYS A 165 6.24 -2.38 5.49
CA CYS A 165 6.33 -1.73 4.18
C CYS A 165 7.05 -0.39 4.26
N LYS A 166 7.61 0.03 3.13
CA LYS A 166 8.27 1.33 2.95
C LYS A 166 7.26 2.35 2.48
N ILE A 167 7.21 3.52 3.12
CA ILE A 167 6.41 4.65 2.65
C ILE A 167 7.12 5.28 1.45
N LEU A 168 6.48 5.25 0.29
CA LEU A 168 7.02 5.86 -0.94
C LEU A 168 6.58 7.30 -1.09
N HIS A 169 5.32 7.60 -0.79
CA HIS A 169 4.74 8.93 -0.91
C HIS A 169 3.41 9.00 -0.18
N HIS A 170 2.91 10.22 -0.04
CA HIS A 170 1.57 10.48 0.39
C HIS A 170 0.99 11.70 -0.33
N SER A 171 -0.30 11.68 -0.60
CA SER A 171 -0.99 12.75 -1.33
C SER A 171 -2.42 12.93 -0.86
N GLU A 172 -2.93 14.15 -0.95
CA GLU A 172 -4.36 14.45 -0.82
C GLU A 172 -5.03 14.23 -2.19
N ALA A 173 -5.87 13.19 -2.29
CA ALA A 173 -6.53 12.77 -3.53
C ALA A 173 -7.79 13.59 -3.85
N ALA A 174 -8.48 14.05 -2.81
CA ALA A 174 -9.60 14.98 -2.85
C ALA A 174 -9.65 15.71 -1.50
N LYS A 175 -10.51 16.73 -1.35
CA LYS A 175 -10.65 17.46 -0.09
C LYS A 175 -10.91 16.47 1.05
N ASP A 176 -9.95 16.37 1.96
CA ASP A 176 -9.93 15.46 3.11
C ASP A 176 -9.72 13.96 2.86
N GLU A 177 -9.51 13.52 1.62
CA GLU A 177 -9.16 12.14 1.28
C GLU A 177 -7.65 11.98 1.07
N TRP A 178 -7.00 11.21 1.94
CA TRP A 178 -5.56 11.00 1.91
C TRP A 178 -5.21 9.59 1.48
N VAL A 179 -4.16 9.50 0.66
CA VAL A 179 -3.64 8.25 0.15
C VAL A 179 -2.16 8.16 0.45
N ILE A 180 -1.71 7.02 0.95
CA ILE A 180 -0.30 6.69 1.10
C ILE A 180 0.07 5.56 0.14
N PHE A 181 1.24 5.67 -0.46
CA PHE A 181 1.80 4.71 -1.39
C PHE A 181 2.87 3.93 -0.65
N VAL A 182 2.71 2.61 -0.57
CA VAL A 182 3.59 1.73 0.19
C VAL A 182 4.10 0.57 -0.66
N TRP A 183 5.24 0.00 -0.26
CA TRP A 183 5.95 -1.02 -1.04
C TRP A 183 6.79 -1.93 -0.16
N ASP A 184 6.91 -3.20 -0.54
CA ASP A 184 7.76 -4.19 0.17
C ASP A 184 8.75 -4.95 -0.73
N GLY A 185 8.76 -4.66 -2.04
CA GLY A 185 9.63 -5.32 -3.03
C GLY A 185 8.98 -6.49 -3.79
N THR A 186 7.82 -6.98 -3.36
CA THR A 186 7.17 -8.16 -3.95
C THR A 186 5.93 -7.79 -4.76
N ASP A 187 5.56 -8.65 -5.71
CA ASP A 187 4.36 -8.48 -6.51
C ASP A 187 3.17 -9.10 -5.78
N THR A 188 2.04 -8.38 -5.68
CA THR A 188 0.80 -8.99 -5.20
C THR A 188 0.29 -10.06 -6.15
N GLN A 189 -0.53 -10.98 -5.65
CA GLN A 189 -1.17 -11.97 -6.51
C GLN A 189 -2.05 -11.36 -7.60
N SER A 190 -2.09 -12.04 -8.74
CA SER A 190 -2.98 -11.73 -9.86
C SER A 190 -4.40 -12.14 -9.51
N ASN A 191 -5.24 -11.17 -9.16
CA ASN A 191 -6.64 -11.46 -8.84
C ASN A 191 -7.51 -11.47 -10.09
N ALA A 192 -8.59 -12.23 -10.01
CA ALA A 192 -9.65 -12.21 -11.00
C ALA A 192 -10.40 -10.86 -10.98
N ILE A 193 -11.00 -10.54 -12.12
CA ILE A 193 -11.78 -9.33 -12.33
C ILE A 193 -13.25 -9.75 -12.42
N CYS A 194 -14.05 -9.32 -11.45
CA CYS A 194 -15.50 -9.55 -11.43
C CYS A 194 -16.22 -8.36 -12.09
N SER A 195 -16.16 -8.26 -13.42
CA SER A 195 -16.91 -7.26 -14.18
C SER A 195 -17.30 -7.76 -15.56
N ASN A 196 -18.56 -7.51 -15.94
CA ASN A 196 -19.02 -7.71 -17.31
C ASN A 196 -18.48 -6.57 -18.20
N LEU A 197 -17.99 -6.90 -19.39
CA LEU A 197 -17.55 -5.96 -20.43
C LEU A 197 -18.60 -4.90 -20.78
N GLU A 198 -19.89 -5.25 -20.72
CA GLU A 198 -20.98 -4.28 -20.95
C GLU A 198 -21.09 -3.23 -19.83
N ASN A 199 -20.80 -3.62 -18.59
CA ASN A 199 -20.73 -2.67 -17.48
C ASN A 199 -19.48 -1.80 -17.59
N GLU A 200 -18.37 -2.31 -18.12
CA GLU A 200 -17.14 -1.55 -18.34
C GLU A 200 -17.28 -0.44 -19.39
N LEU A 201 -18.24 -0.56 -20.32
CA LEU A 201 -18.62 0.54 -21.22
C LEU A 201 -19.13 1.77 -20.46
N LYS A 202 -19.89 1.55 -19.38
CA LYS A 202 -20.47 2.61 -18.55
C LYS A 202 -19.54 3.01 -17.39
N ASN A 203 -18.87 2.03 -16.81
CA ASN A 203 -18.03 2.13 -15.63
C ASN A 203 -16.66 1.49 -15.93
N PRO A 204 -15.77 2.18 -16.66
CA PRO A 204 -14.50 1.61 -17.07
C PRO A 204 -13.65 1.25 -15.86
N LEU A 205 -12.85 0.18 -15.99
CA LEU A 205 -11.91 -0.19 -14.95
C LEU A 205 -10.97 0.99 -14.66
N PRO A 206 -10.83 1.39 -13.39
CA PRO A 206 -9.98 2.52 -13.02
C PRO A 206 -8.53 2.22 -13.40
N LEU A 207 -7.84 3.19 -14.02
CA LEU A 207 -6.38 3.15 -14.10
C LEU A 207 -5.76 3.29 -12.70
N GLN A 208 -6.37 4.16 -11.90
CA GLN A 208 -6.08 4.45 -10.50
C GLN A 208 -7.41 4.71 -9.82
N ARG A 209 -7.54 4.34 -8.54
CA ARG A 209 -8.78 4.53 -7.79
C ARG A 209 -9.06 6.00 -7.49
N ASP A 210 -8.03 6.83 -7.46
CA ASP A 210 -8.09 8.26 -7.14
C ASP A 210 -8.32 9.10 -8.41
N HIS A 211 -9.01 10.23 -8.28
CA HIS A 211 -9.31 11.14 -9.40
C HIS A 211 -8.08 11.92 -9.91
N LEU A 212 -6.97 11.92 -9.17
CA LEU A 212 -5.74 12.65 -9.51
C LEU A 212 -4.58 11.69 -9.78
N SER A 213 -4.06 11.69 -11.01
CA SER A 213 -2.81 11.02 -11.35
C SER A 213 -1.63 11.72 -10.69
N LEU A 214 -0.75 10.97 -10.01
CA LEU A 214 0.48 11.52 -9.44
C LEU A 214 1.33 12.21 -10.54
N PRO A 215 1.94 13.37 -10.23
CA PRO A 215 2.91 14.02 -11.11
C PRO A 215 4.07 13.08 -11.49
N ARG A 216 4.61 13.26 -12.69
CA ARG A 216 5.67 12.39 -13.23
C ARG A 216 6.94 12.42 -12.38
N ASP A 217 7.32 13.58 -11.87
CA ASP A 217 8.47 13.76 -10.98
C ASP A 217 8.35 12.90 -9.73
N ILE A 218 7.15 12.79 -9.15
CA ILE A 218 6.87 11.88 -8.02
C ILE A 218 6.92 10.42 -8.47
N LEU A 219 6.27 10.06 -9.59
CA LEU A 219 6.32 8.68 -10.10
C LEU A 219 7.75 8.22 -10.38
N CYS A 220 8.63 9.13 -10.84
CA CYS A 220 10.04 8.84 -11.07
C CYS A 220 10.84 8.54 -9.80
N THR A 221 10.31 8.82 -8.59
CA THR A 221 10.93 8.40 -7.33
C THR A 221 10.50 7.01 -6.88
N PHE A 222 9.53 6.39 -7.54
CA PHE A 222 9.01 5.09 -7.15
C PHE A 222 9.89 3.94 -7.65
N PRO A 223 9.97 2.82 -6.91
CA PRO A 223 10.62 1.61 -7.38
C PRO A 223 9.99 1.11 -8.69
N THR A 224 10.83 0.61 -9.61
CA THR A 224 10.35 0.09 -10.90
C THR A 224 9.92 -1.37 -10.87
N VAL A 225 9.98 -2.05 -9.72
CA VAL A 225 9.60 -3.46 -9.53
C VAL A 225 8.82 -3.61 -8.23
N GLY A 226 8.02 -4.67 -8.11
CA GLY A 226 7.16 -4.87 -6.94
C GLY A 226 5.87 -4.04 -7.01
N THR A 227 4.86 -4.48 -6.29
CA THR A 227 3.58 -3.78 -6.26
C THR A 227 3.63 -2.54 -5.38
N ILE A 228 3.08 -1.45 -5.92
CA ILE A 228 2.87 -0.21 -5.18
C ILE A 228 1.44 -0.24 -4.66
N LEU A 229 1.30 -0.64 -3.39
CA LEU A 229 0.02 -0.75 -2.72
C LEU A 229 -0.43 0.64 -2.27
N ARG A 230 -1.68 0.98 -2.57
CA ARG A 230 -2.31 2.23 -2.12
C ARG A 230 -3.09 1.96 -0.84
N ILE A 231 -2.90 2.80 0.17
CA ILE A 231 -3.68 2.78 1.39
C ILE A 231 -4.46 4.08 1.50
N ILE A 232 -5.78 3.98 1.55
CA ILE A 232 -6.70 5.12 1.60
C ILE A 232 -7.17 5.32 3.04
N PHE A 233 -7.17 6.55 3.51
CA PHE A 233 -7.66 6.90 4.84
C PHE A 233 -9.18 6.89 4.87
N HIS A 234 -9.76 6.11 5.79
CA HIS A 234 -11.19 6.09 6.01
C HIS A 234 -11.67 7.40 6.66
N ILE A 235 -12.89 7.81 6.34
CA ILE A 235 -13.57 8.95 6.95
C ILE A 235 -13.51 8.83 8.49
N GLY A 236 -13.13 9.92 9.16
CA GLY A 236 -13.06 10.02 10.62
C GLY A 236 -11.72 9.63 11.26
N VAL A 237 -10.70 9.27 10.46
CA VAL A 237 -9.32 9.14 10.95
C VAL A 237 -8.67 10.52 10.99
N GLU A 238 -8.25 10.95 12.18
CA GLU A 238 -7.57 12.24 12.35
C GLU A 238 -6.11 12.16 11.89
N LYS A 239 -5.62 13.23 11.27
CA LYS A 239 -4.30 13.28 10.61
C LYS A 239 -3.18 13.74 11.54
N SER A 240 -3.44 13.89 12.85
CA SER A 240 -2.47 14.40 13.84
C SER A 240 -1.16 13.60 13.89
N HIS A 241 -1.23 12.28 13.64
CA HIS A 241 -0.10 11.36 13.68
C HIS A 241 0.52 11.07 12.32
N PHE A 242 0.12 11.83 11.28
CA PHE A 242 0.58 11.60 9.91
C PHE A 242 2.10 11.74 9.74
N HIS A 243 2.75 12.56 10.58
CA HIS A 243 4.20 12.72 10.61
C HIS A 243 4.97 11.40 10.86
N LEU A 244 4.34 10.41 11.49
CA LEU A 244 4.91 9.07 11.69
C LEU A 244 5.07 8.28 10.38
N LEU A 245 4.41 8.70 9.30
CA LEU A 245 4.47 8.09 7.98
C LEU A 245 5.49 8.83 7.08
N THR A 246 6.72 8.89 7.56
CA THR A 246 7.81 9.61 6.87
C THR A 246 8.20 8.92 5.56
N ILE A 247 8.30 9.69 4.48
CA ILE A 247 8.69 9.21 3.15
C ILE A 247 10.09 8.57 3.20
N GLY A 248 10.24 7.44 2.53
CA GLY A 248 11.48 6.66 2.45
C GLY A 248 11.76 5.79 3.67
N LYS A 249 10.93 5.86 4.72
CA LYS A 249 11.08 5.02 5.92
C LYS A 249 10.22 3.77 5.84
N TRP A 250 10.73 2.70 6.43
CA TRP A 250 9.98 1.48 6.69
C TRP A 250 9.08 1.68 7.91
N VAL A 251 7.89 1.10 7.86
CA VAL A 251 6.87 1.12 8.92
C VAL A 251 6.20 -0.24 9.06
N LYS A 252 5.78 -0.57 10.28
CA LYS A 252 4.90 -1.70 10.57
C LYS A 252 3.50 -1.15 10.83
N ILE A 253 2.55 -1.57 10.01
CA ILE A 253 1.14 -1.15 10.06
C ILE A 253 0.33 -2.37 10.47
N ASN A 254 -0.28 -2.32 11.66
CA ASN A 254 -1.09 -3.40 12.19
C ASN A 254 -2.58 -3.15 11.95
N ASN A 255 -3.32 -4.24 11.77
CA ASN A 255 -4.78 -4.21 11.63
C ASN A 255 -5.24 -3.26 10.50
N LEU A 256 -4.57 -3.35 9.35
CA LEU A 256 -4.96 -2.65 8.13
C LEU A 256 -6.07 -3.44 7.45
N ARG A 257 -7.18 -2.79 7.09
CA ARG A 257 -8.24 -3.47 6.34
C ARG A 257 -7.82 -3.58 4.88
N LEU A 258 -7.80 -4.79 4.34
CA LEU A 258 -7.48 -5.03 2.94
C LEU A 258 -8.77 -5.17 2.12
N LYS A 259 -8.78 -4.64 0.89
CA LYS A 259 -9.89 -4.82 -0.06
C LYS A 259 -9.38 -5.04 -1.46
N LEU A 260 -10.10 -5.88 -2.20
CA LEU A 260 -9.93 -6.04 -3.64
C LEU A 260 -10.93 -5.14 -4.39
N TYR A 261 -10.45 -4.38 -5.37
CA TYR A 261 -11.32 -3.59 -6.24
C TYR A 261 -10.78 -3.62 -7.67
N ALA A 262 -11.62 -4.05 -8.63
CA ALA A 262 -11.22 -4.14 -10.04
C ALA A 262 -9.93 -4.97 -10.26
N GLY A 263 -9.74 -6.05 -9.50
CA GLY A 263 -8.54 -6.90 -9.54
C GLY A 263 -7.30 -6.35 -8.80
N LEU A 264 -7.38 -5.13 -8.24
CA LEU A 264 -6.29 -4.46 -7.53
C LEU A 264 -6.49 -4.44 -6.02
N TRP A 265 -5.43 -4.79 -5.29
CA TRP A 265 -5.38 -4.67 -3.84
C TRP A 265 -5.30 -3.20 -3.40
N HIS A 266 -6.05 -2.87 -2.36
CA HIS A 266 -6.01 -1.57 -1.70
C HIS A 266 -6.12 -1.76 -0.19
N GLY A 267 -5.31 -1.02 0.56
CA GLY A 267 -5.48 -0.89 2.00
C GLY A 267 -6.47 0.20 2.35
N ILE A 268 -7.16 0.03 3.47
CA ILE A 268 -7.99 1.05 4.11
C ILE A 268 -7.44 1.27 5.51
N PHE A 269 -6.91 2.47 5.72
CA PHE A 269 -6.47 2.92 7.03
C PHE A 269 -7.69 3.29 7.86
N THR A 270 -7.94 2.57 8.94
CA THR A 270 -9.12 2.76 9.79
C THR A 270 -8.72 3.28 11.17
N VAL A 271 -9.73 3.65 11.97
CA VAL A 271 -9.53 4.00 13.39
C VAL A 271 -9.04 2.84 14.27
N GLN A 272 -8.98 1.63 13.73
CA GLN A 272 -8.42 0.44 14.39
C GLN A 272 -7.00 0.11 13.90
N THR A 273 -6.53 0.79 12.85
CA THR A 273 -5.19 0.61 12.30
C THR A 273 -4.17 1.27 13.21
N LYS A 274 -3.01 0.62 13.36
CA LYS A 274 -1.97 1.04 14.30
C LYS A 274 -0.62 1.09 13.62
N LEU A 275 0.24 1.97 14.09
CA LEU A 275 1.65 1.98 13.73
C LEU A 275 2.46 1.36 14.85
N GLN A 276 3.45 0.55 14.50
CA GLN A 276 4.30 -0.16 15.43
C GLN A 276 5.77 0.22 15.27
N TYR A 277 6.47 0.23 16.40
CA TYR A 277 7.90 0.49 16.52
C TYR A 277 8.71 -0.51 15.72
N ILE A 278 9.78 0.00 15.11
CA ILE A 278 10.77 -0.78 14.38
C ILE A 278 12.12 -0.50 15.04
N SER A 279 12.83 -1.55 15.44
CA SER A 279 14.20 -1.40 15.94
C SER A 279 15.17 -1.08 14.80
N ASN A 280 16.31 -0.48 15.11
CA ASN A 280 17.32 -0.15 14.08
C ASN A 280 17.85 -1.39 13.34
N GLU A 281 17.80 -2.56 13.98
CA GLU A 281 18.28 -3.85 13.46
C GLU A 281 17.12 -4.83 13.20
N ASP A 282 15.95 -4.32 12.83
CA ASP A 282 14.80 -5.18 12.53
C ASP A 282 15.09 -6.10 11.33
N GLN A 283 15.27 -7.39 11.64
CA GLN A 283 15.66 -8.41 10.66
C GLN A 283 14.63 -8.56 9.52
N LEU A 284 13.34 -8.35 9.83
CA LEU A 284 12.25 -8.48 8.87
C LEU A 284 12.30 -7.37 7.82
N ILE A 285 12.66 -6.16 8.24
CA ILE A 285 12.90 -5.02 7.34
C ILE A 285 14.19 -5.20 6.55
N ALA A 286 15.27 -5.66 7.20
CA ALA A 286 16.54 -5.90 6.54
C ALA A 286 16.42 -6.95 5.43
N GLU A 287 15.68 -8.04 5.68
CA GLU A 287 15.41 -9.08 4.67
C GLU A 287 14.62 -8.53 3.48
N ARG A 288 13.55 -7.76 3.72
CA ARG A 288 12.77 -7.11 2.66
C ARG A 288 13.61 -6.19 1.78
N GLN A 289 14.43 -5.36 2.41
CA GLN A 289 15.32 -4.46 1.69
C GLN A 289 16.33 -5.26 0.84
N ARG A 290 16.97 -6.29 1.42
CA ARG A 290 17.89 -7.18 0.69
C ARG A 290 17.23 -7.85 -0.52
N LEU A 291 16.06 -8.47 -0.34
CA LEU A 291 15.34 -9.15 -1.41
C LEU A 291 14.93 -8.18 -2.53
N ALA A 292 14.54 -6.97 -2.17
CA ALA A 292 14.16 -5.97 -3.16
C ALA A 292 15.39 -5.44 -3.94
N ASP A 293 16.51 -5.24 -3.27
CA ASP A 293 17.78 -4.82 -3.90
C ASP A 293 18.32 -5.92 -4.83
N GLU A 294 18.26 -7.19 -4.40
CA GLU A 294 18.58 -8.35 -5.25
C GLU A 294 17.70 -8.38 -6.49
N ARG A 295 16.38 -8.22 -6.33
CA ARG A 295 15.44 -8.20 -7.45
C ARG A 295 15.74 -7.07 -8.44
N LEU A 296 16.08 -5.88 -7.95
CA LEU A 296 16.46 -4.73 -8.79
C LEU A 296 17.76 -4.97 -9.56
N SER A 297 18.67 -5.77 -9.00
CA SER A 297 19.94 -6.14 -9.64
C SER A 297 19.79 -7.20 -10.75
N LEU A 298 18.76 -8.04 -10.66
CA LEU A 298 18.53 -9.15 -11.58
C LEU A 298 17.79 -8.72 -12.86
N ILE A 299 18.28 -9.20 -14.00
CA ILE A 299 17.67 -8.95 -15.32
C ILE A 299 16.24 -9.51 -15.38
N LEU A 300 16.03 -10.73 -14.88
CA LEU A 300 14.72 -11.38 -14.82
C LEU A 300 13.85 -10.84 -13.67
N GLY A 301 14.43 -10.12 -12.72
CA GLY A 301 13.70 -9.53 -11.59
C GLY A 301 12.66 -8.47 -12.00
N ARG A 302 12.69 -8.03 -13.27
CA ARG A 302 11.75 -7.08 -13.87
C ARG A 302 10.49 -7.75 -14.46
N MET A 303 10.47 -9.08 -14.56
CA MET A 303 9.25 -9.80 -14.94
C MET A 303 8.32 -9.94 -13.73
N PRO A 304 6.99 -9.97 -13.94
CA PRO A 304 6.04 -10.36 -12.91
C PRO A 304 6.38 -11.76 -12.38
N ASN A 305 6.38 -11.95 -11.05
CA ASN A 305 6.72 -13.25 -10.47
C ASN A 305 5.80 -14.40 -10.95
N LEU A 306 4.55 -14.08 -11.27
CA LEU A 306 3.53 -15.04 -11.73
C LEU A 306 3.56 -15.32 -13.24
N SER A 307 4.49 -14.71 -13.99
CA SER A 307 4.72 -15.03 -15.40
C SER A 307 5.94 -15.95 -15.60
N PHE A 308 6.39 -16.63 -14.55
CA PHE A 308 7.56 -17.53 -14.58
C PHE A 308 7.14 -18.96 -14.94
N PRO A 309 7.94 -19.72 -15.73
CA PRO A 309 9.19 -19.31 -16.36
C PRO A 309 9.01 -18.39 -17.57
N GLU A 310 7.86 -18.45 -18.25
CA GLU A 310 7.55 -17.66 -19.43
C GLU A 310 6.10 -17.17 -19.42
N PRO A 311 5.82 -16.00 -20.04
CA PRO A 311 4.45 -15.55 -20.23
C PRO A 311 3.68 -16.50 -21.15
N SER A 312 2.35 -16.41 -21.10
CA SER A 312 1.46 -17.20 -21.95
C SER A 312 1.77 -16.99 -23.43
N PRO A 313 1.83 -18.07 -24.25
CA PRO A 313 2.13 -17.99 -25.68
C PRO A 313 0.99 -17.41 -26.52
N ILE A 314 -0.06 -16.86 -25.90
CA ILE A 314 -1.21 -16.25 -26.59
C ILE A 314 -0.79 -15.10 -27.51
N THR A 315 0.31 -14.42 -27.21
CA THR A 315 0.83 -13.32 -28.02
C THR A 315 2.24 -13.59 -28.50
N VAL A 316 2.52 -13.30 -29.77
CA VAL A 316 3.86 -13.21 -30.32
C VAL A 316 4.18 -11.75 -30.63
N VAL A 317 5.41 -11.35 -30.31
CA VAL A 317 5.94 -10.03 -30.67
C VAL A 317 7.03 -10.22 -31.72
N ASN A 318 6.97 -9.52 -32.86
CA ASN A 318 8.01 -9.69 -33.89
C ASN A 318 9.19 -8.73 -33.71
N HIS A 319 9.13 -7.83 -32.71
CA HIS A 319 10.15 -6.82 -32.51
C HIS A 319 11.33 -7.36 -31.69
N ARG A 320 12.48 -7.54 -32.34
CA ARG A 320 13.82 -7.85 -31.77
C ARG A 320 13.73 -8.74 -30.52
N ASP A 321 13.77 -10.06 -30.72
CA ASP A 321 13.69 -11.08 -29.66
C ASP A 321 14.63 -10.84 -28.46
N HIS A 322 15.74 -10.13 -28.68
CA HIS A 322 16.75 -9.79 -27.67
C HIS A 322 16.40 -8.59 -26.76
N VAL A 323 15.29 -7.87 -26.99
CA VAL A 323 14.89 -6.75 -26.12
C VAL A 323 14.29 -7.30 -24.82
N ARG A 324 14.87 -6.90 -23.69
CA ARG A 324 14.48 -7.38 -22.35
C ARG A 324 13.14 -6.77 -21.94
N PRO A 325 12.22 -7.55 -21.33
CA PRO A 325 11.00 -7.00 -20.78
C PRO A 325 11.26 -5.96 -19.69
N VAL A 326 10.46 -4.90 -19.69
CA VAL A 326 10.45 -3.86 -18.65
C VAL A 326 9.04 -3.74 -18.05
N THR A 327 8.97 -3.24 -16.83
CA THR A 327 7.70 -2.96 -16.14
C THR A 327 7.02 -1.73 -16.68
N LEU A 328 5.71 -1.62 -16.49
CA LEU A 328 4.92 -0.44 -16.85
C LEU A 328 5.35 0.79 -16.05
N MET A 329 5.80 0.64 -14.79
CA MET A 329 6.42 1.75 -14.06
C MET A 329 7.69 2.25 -14.75
N SER A 330 8.52 1.35 -15.30
CA SER A 330 9.69 1.76 -16.10
C SER A 330 9.29 2.50 -17.38
N VAL A 331 8.17 2.10 -18.00
CA VAL A 331 7.62 2.78 -19.19
C VAL A 331 7.13 4.20 -18.85
N LEU A 332 6.37 4.34 -17.76
CA LEU A 332 5.84 5.62 -17.28
C LEU A 332 6.96 6.60 -16.89
N THR A 333 8.00 6.09 -16.24
CA THR A 333 9.13 6.89 -15.71
C THR A 333 10.31 7.02 -16.67
N HIS A 334 10.22 6.44 -17.88
CA HIS A 334 11.30 6.46 -18.86
C HIS A 334 11.77 7.88 -19.19
N SER A 335 13.09 8.09 -19.27
CA SER A 335 13.72 9.41 -19.45
C SER A 335 13.40 10.06 -20.80
N LYS A 336 13.09 9.25 -21.83
CA LYS A 336 12.68 9.75 -23.16
C LYS A 336 11.16 9.74 -23.29
N VAL A 337 10.62 10.81 -23.89
CA VAL A 337 9.19 10.92 -24.21
C VAL A 337 8.76 9.83 -25.19
N THR A 338 9.57 9.58 -26.20
CA THR A 338 9.33 8.59 -27.25
C THR A 338 10.34 7.47 -27.15
N ALA A 339 9.85 6.24 -26.95
CA ALA A 339 10.66 5.04 -26.83
C ALA A 339 9.82 3.80 -27.16
N ILE A 340 10.50 2.69 -27.39
CA ILE A 340 9.92 1.38 -27.64
C ILE A 340 10.29 0.44 -26.48
N PHE A 341 9.34 -0.38 -26.07
CA PHE A 341 9.41 -1.26 -24.92
C PHE A 341 8.84 -2.62 -25.25
N LYS A 342 9.36 -3.66 -24.60
CA LYS A 342 8.73 -4.98 -24.50
C LYS A 342 8.24 -5.11 -23.06
N CYS A 343 6.99 -5.51 -22.84
CA CYS A 343 6.40 -5.62 -21.51
C CYS A 343 5.66 -6.94 -21.36
N VAL A 344 5.69 -7.51 -20.15
CA VAL A 344 4.83 -8.63 -19.76
C VAL A 344 3.68 -8.06 -18.93
N VAL A 345 2.47 -8.19 -19.45
CA VAL A 345 1.28 -7.52 -18.90
C VAL A 345 0.07 -8.44 -18.92
N ARG A 346 -0.93 -8.12 -18.12
CA ARG A 346 -2.31 -8.57 -18.27
C ARG A 346 -3.08 -7.54 -19.08
N VAL A 347 -3.89 -7.98 -20.04
CA VAL A 347 -4.85 -7.11 -20.70
C VAL A 347 -6.15 -7.18 -19.92
N VAL A 348 -6.37 -6.17 -19.09
CA VAL A 348 -7.48 -6.16 -18.15
C VAL A 348 -8.72 -5.52 -18.73
N ALA A 349 -8.66 -4.79 -19.84
CA ALA A 349 -9.86 -4.31 -20.56
C ALA A 349 -9.56 -4.05 -22.05
N ALA A 350 -10.59 -4.07 -22.88
CA ALA A 350 -10.52 -3.70 -24.30
C ALA A 350 -11.74 -2.86 -24.71
N MET A 351 -11.52 -1.74 -25.38
CA MET A 351 -12.57 -0.81 -25.78
C MET A 351 -12.34 -0.24 -27.19
N PRO A 352 -13.27 -0.41 -28.15
CA PRO A 352 -14.48 -1.20 -28.05
C PRO A 352 -14.18 -2.71 -28.07
N CYS A 353 -15.06 -3.51 -27.46
CA CYS A 353 -14.95 -4.96 -27.42
C CYS A 353 -15.77 -5.67 -28.52
N LYS A 354 -16.63 -4.94 -29.24
CA LYS A 354 -17.45 -5.47 -30.35
C LYS A 354 -16.89 -5.07 -31.71
N ALA A 355 -16.92 -5.99 -32.66
CA ALA A 355 -16.33 -5.80 -33.99
C ALA A 355 -16.96 -4.66 -34.78
N GLU A 356 -18.28 -4.54 -34.69
CA GLU A 356 -19.06 -3.45 -35.31
C GLU A 356 -18.57 -2.05 -34.90
N ASN A 357 -17.97 -1.91 -33.73
CA ASN A 357 -17.52 -0.63 -33.19
C ASN A 357 -16.02 -0.39 -33.37
N LEU A 358 -15.23 -1.39 -33.81
CA LEU A 358 -13.78 -1.24 -34.03
C LEU A 358 -13.46 -0.27 -35.16
N ARG A 359 -14.30 -0.23 -36.19
CA ARG A 359 -14.16 0.66 -37.33
C ARG A 359 -14.92 1.95 -37.05
N SER A 360 -14.18 3.05 -36.93
CA SER A 360 -14.78 4.37 -36.76
C SER A 360 -15.63 4.77 -37.97
N SER A 361 -16.50 5.78 -37.80
CA SER A 361 -17.27 6.40 -38.89
C SER A 361 -16.39 6.92 -40.04
N THR A 362 -15.12 7.25 -39.75
CA THR A 362 -14.11 7.66 -40.75
C THR A 362 -13.42 6.49 -41.46
N GLY A 363 -13.84 5.25 -41.19
CA GLY A 363 -13.29 4.04 -41.78
C GLY A 363 -12.00 3.52 -41.13
N LYS A 364 -11.43 4.25 -40.16
CA LYS A 364 -10.20 3.89 -39.44
C LYS A 364 -10.47 2.92 -38.29
N TYR A 365 -9.60 1.93 -38.12
CA TYR A 365 -9.66 0.98 -37.00
C TYR A 365 -9.00 1.57 -35.75
N ARG A 366 -9.68 1.46 -34.59
CA ARG A 366 -9.16 1.93 -33.31
C ARG A 366 -9.69 1.10 -32.16
N MET A 367 -8.78 0.72 -31.26
CA MET A 367 -9.07 0.09 -29.98
C MET A 367 -8.18 0.68 -28.90
N ARG A 368 -8.65 0.66 -27.66
CA ARG A 368 -7.90 1.00 -26.45
C ARG A 368 -7.86 -0.24 -25.57
N LEU A 369 -6.65 -0.69 -25.25
CA LEU A 369 -6.41 -1.73 -24.26
C LEU A 369 -6.06 -1.07 -22.92
N THR A 370 -6.54 -1.65 -21.83
CA THR A 370 -6.05 -1.36 -20.48
C THR A 370 -5.07 -2.46 -20.11
N LEU A 371 -3.81 -2.08 -19.97
CA LEU A 371 -2.71 -2.98 -19.65
C LEU A 371 -2.34 -2.85 -18.20
N GLU A 372 -2.01 -3.95 -17.56
CA GLU A 372 -1.61 -4.01 -16.17
C GLU A 372 -0.40 -4.90 -15.95
N ASP A 373 0.51 -4.47 -15.10
CA ASP A 373 1.49 -5.32 -14.46
C ASP A 373 1.47 -5.08 -12.94
N PRO A 374 2.33 -5.74 -12.14
CA PRO A 374 2.32 -5.53 -10.69
C PRO A 374 2.59 -4.08 -10.28
N THR A 375 3.22 -3.27 -11.14
CA THR A 375 3.73 -1.94 -10.84
C THR A 375 2.77 -0.81 -11.25
N ALA A 376 1.98 -0.99 -12.32
CA ALA A 376 1.06 0.02 -12.81
C ALA A 376 -0.05 -0.55 -13.72
N ARG A 377 -1.05 0.29 -13.98
CA ARG A 377 -2.09 0.08 -14.99
C ARG A 377 -2.13 1.30 -15.92
N ILE A 378 -2.12 1.08 -17.24
CA ILE A 378 -2.08 2.15 -18.25
C ILE A 378 -3.08 1.88 -19.37
N HIS A 379 -3.44 2.93 -20.11
CA HIS A 379 -4.11 2.78 -21.41
C HIS A 379 -3.09 2.76 -22.54
N ALA A 380 -3.32 1.88 -23.51
CA ALA A 380 -2.58 1.86 -24.77
C ALA A 380 -3.54 1.73 -25.95
N LEU A 381 -3.30 2.50 -27.01
CA LEU A 381 -4.08 2.42 -28.24
C LEU A 381 -3.56 1.35 -29.18
N VAL A 382 -4.46 0.77 -29.97
CA VAL A 382 -4.18 -0.05 -31.15
C VAL A 382 -4.91 0.62 -32.30
N ILE A 383 -4.17 1.08 -33.32
CA ILE A 383 -4.75 1.87 -34.41
C ILE A 383 -4.30 1.37 -35.77
N GLU A 384 -5.22 1.47 -36.74
CA GLU A 384 -4.97 1.21 -38.16
C GLU A 384 -4.24 -0.12 -38.40
N GLU A 385 -3.03 -0.09 -38.96
CA GLU A 385 -2.21 -1.26 -39.27
C GLU A 385 -1.96 -2.18 -38.06
N ASP A 386 -1.82 -1.63 -36.85
CA ASP A 386 -1.56 -2.44 -35.66
C ASP A 386 -2.76 -3.26 -35.25
N VAL A 387 -3.98 -2.85 -35.62
CA VAL A 387 -5.18 -3.67 -35.41
C VAL A 387 -5.11 -4.89 -36.33
N VAL A 388 -4.71 -4.69 -37.59
CA VAL A 388 -4.55 -5.78 -38.55
C VAL A 388 -3.44 -6.73 -38.09
N THR A 389 -2.32 -6.23 -37.59
CA THR A 389 -1.24 -7.06 -37.02
C THR A 389 -1.70 -7.82 -35.79
N LEU A 390 -2.42 -7.17 -34.87
CA LEU A 390 -2.88 -7.78 -33.62
C LEU A 390 -3.82 -8.97 -33.86
N PHE A 391 -4.72 -8.84 -34.84
CA PHE A 391 -5.71 -9.87 -35.15
C PHE A 391 -5.32 -10.81 -36.29
N ASP A 392 -4.16 -10.60 -36.91
CA ASP A 392 -3.68 -11.35 -38.08
C ASP A 392 -4.66 -11.25 -39.26
N GLY A 393 -4.86 -10.02 -39.72
CA GLY A 393 -5.87 -9.65 -40.72
C GLY A 393 -7.00 -8.81 -40.13
N ILE A 394 -7.94 -8.40 -40.98
CA ILE A 394 -9.17 -7.73 -40.54
C ILE A 394 -10.05 -8.79 -39.87
N PRO A 395 -10.33 -8.68 -38.56
CA PRO A 395 -11.15 -9.68 -37.88
C PRO A 395 -12.62 -9.53 -38.26
N ASP A 396 -13.30 -10.63 -38.51
CA ASP A 396 -14.75 -10.70 -38.40
C ASP A 396 -15.18 -10.69 -36.92
N ALA A 397 -16.49 -10.71 -36.67
CA ALA A 397 -17.03 -10.64 -35.32
C ALA A 397 -16.58 -11.82 -34.43
N GLU A 398 -16.59 -13.03 -34.99
CA GLU A 398 -16.25 -14.26 -34.28
C GLU A 398 -14.75 -14.32 -33.94
N LYS A 399 -13.89 -14.04 -34.92
CA LYS A 399 -12.43 -14.01 -34.74
C LYS A 399 -12.02 -12.96 -33.73
N LEU A 400 -12.67 -11.79 -33.75
CA LEU A 400 -12.44 -10.75 -32.74
C LEU A 400 -12.81 -11.25 -31.34
N GLU A 401 -14.04 -11.73 -31.18
CA GLU A 401 -14.58 -12.15 -29.89
C GLU A 401 -13.72 -13.26 -29.29
N ARG A 402 -13.40 -14.29 -30.07
CA ARG A 402 -12.53 -15.39 -29.64
C ARG A 402 -11.15 -14.92 -29.18
N LYS A 403 -10.48 -14.07 -29.98
CA LYS A 403 -9.14 -13.55 -29.63
C LYS A 403 -9.16 -12.62 -28.43
N LEU A 404 -10.18 -11.76 -28.31
CA LEU A 404 -10.35 -10.89 -27.15
C LEU A 404 -10.70 -11.67 -25.88
N ASN A 405 -11.56 -12.69 -25.96
CA ASN A 405 -11.92 -13.53 -24.81
C ASN A 405 -10.68 -14.23 -24.24
N LYS A 406 -9.80 -14.77 -25.10
CA LYS A 406 -8.50 -15.32 -24.68
C LYS A 406 -7.63 -14.28 -23.98
N LEU A 407 -7.49 -13.11 -24.59
CA LEU A 407 -6.66 -12.02 -24.07
C LEU A 407 -7.18 -11.46 -22.73
N LEU A 408 -8.50 -11.46 -22.54
CA LEU A 408 -9.20 -10.98 -21.34
C LEU A 408 -9.41 -12.08 -20.30
N GLY A 409 -9.06 -13.34 -20.59
CA GLY A 409 -9.20 -14.49 -19.71
C GLY A 409 -10.65 -14.89 -19.42
N ILE A 410 -11.52 -14.80 -20.42
CA ILE A 410 -12.94 -15.20 -20.34
C ILE A 410 -13.05 -16.66 -20.78
N SER A 411 -13.57 -17.53 -19.91
CA SER A 411 -13.78 -18.95 -20.20
C SER A 411 -15.07 -19.17 -21.01
N GLU A 412 -15.03 -20.08 -21.97
CA GLU A 412 -16.20 -20.49 -22.77
C GLU A 412 -17.20 -21.34 -21.95
N ASP A 413 -16.75 -22.00 -20.87
CA ASP A 413 -17.59 -22.87 -20.02
C ASP A 413 -18.53 -22.12 -19.06
N ASN A 414 -18.39 -20.80 -18.92
CA ASN A 414 -19.15 -19.97 -17.97
C ASN A 414 -20.62 -19.75 -18.37
N SER A 415 -21.11 -20.44 -19.41
CA SER A 415 -22.50 -20.38 -19.91
C SER A 415 -23.41 -21.53 -19.49
N ILE A 416 -22.95 -22.48 -18.67
CA ILE A 416 -23.80 -23.58 -18.19
C ILE A 416 -24.60 -23.10 -16.96
N GLY A 417 -25.89 -22.78 -17.14
CA GLY A 417 -26.83 -22.57 -16.02
C GLY A 417 -27.39 -21.16 -15.82
N GLY A 418 -27.40 -20.30 -16.86
CA GLY A 418 -28.22 -19.07 -16.88
C GLY A 418 -27.72 -17.89 -16.03
N VAL A 419 -26.72 -18.07 -15.17
CA VAL A 419 -25.99 -16.99 -14.51
C VAL A 419 -24.59 -16.93 -15.12
N LYS A 420 -24.34 -15.94 -16.00
CA LYS A 420 -22.98 -15.68 -16.51
C LYS A 420 -22.10 -15.35 -15.31
N ASP A 421 -21.19 -16.24 -14.93
CA ASP A 421 -20.10 -15.87 -14.03
C ASP A 421 -19.21 -14.87 -14.77
N THR A 422 -19.29 -13.60 -14.36
CA THR A 422 -18.57 -12.48 -14.98
C THR A 422 -17.13 -12.35 -14.49
N THR A 423 -16.65 -13.36 -13.76
CA THR A 423 -15.30 -13.44 -13.26
C THR A 423 -14.35 -13.89 -14.38
N ARG A 424 -13.31 -13.10 -14.63
CA ARG A 424 -12.28 -13.40 -15.64
C ARG A 424 -10.88 -13.20 -15.07
N ASN A 425 -9.91 -13.99 -15.53
CA ASN A 425 -8.53 -13.87 -15.09
C ASN A 425 -7.60 -13.75 -16.30
N PRO A 426 -7.29 -12.51 -16.73
CA PRO A 426 -6.46 -12.31 -17.90
C PRO A 426 -5.08 -12.96 -17.75
N PRO A 427 -4.60 -13.69 -18.76
CA PRO A 427 -3.26 -14.28 -18.75
C PRO A 427 -2.16 -13.21 -18.82
N TRP A 428 -0.97 -13.58 -18.37
CA TRP A 428 0.24 -12.78 -18.59
C TRP A 428 0.70 -12.95 -20.03
N VAL A 429 0.72 -11.87 -20.81
CA VAL A 429 1.08 -11.85 -22.23
C VAL A 429 2.22 -10.88 -22.50
N CYS A 430 2.94 -11.08 -23.59
CA CYS A 430 4.02 -10.19 -24.02
C CYS A 430 3.50 -9.19 -25.06
N VAL A 431 3.77 -7.90 -24.85
CA VAL A 431 3.36 -6.84 -25.78
C VAL A 431 4.51 -5.91 -26.11
N CYS A 432 4.54 -5.41 -27.34
CA CYS A 432 5.40 -4.32 -27.75
C CYS A 432 4.65 -3.00 -27.61
N LEU A 433 5.23 -2.07 -26.84
CA LEU A 433 4.69 -0.76 -26.54
C LEU A 433 5.59 0.33 -27.09
N LYS A 434 5.02 1.35 -27.73
CA LYS A 434 5.73 2.59 -28.07
C LYS A 434 5.05 3.79 -27.45
N SER A 435 5.84 4.72 -26.93
CA SER A 435 5.33 6.01 -26.44
C SER A 435 5.47 7.09 -27.51
N TYR A 436 4.47 7.96 -27.58
CA TYR A 436 4.39 9.10 -28.50
C TYR A 436 3.68 10.26 -27.80
N TYR A 437 3.75 11.47 -28.35
CA TYR A 437 3.05 12.65 -27.83
C TYR A 437 2.12 13.23 -28.89
N LEU A 438 1.07 13.93 -28.48
CA LEU A 438 0.08 14.51 -29.41
C LEU A 438 0.40 15.97 -29.76
N SER A 439 1.03 16.71 -28.83
CA SER A 439 1.41 18.10 -29.01
C SER A 439 2.89 18.33 -28.75
N LYS A 440 3.55 19.11 -29.60
CA LYS A 440 4.92 19.57 -29.39
C LYS A 440 5.03 20.59 -28.26
N ASP A 441 3.94 21.30 -27.97
CA ASP A 441 3.89 22.32 -26.93
C ASP A 441 3.85 21.72 -25.52
N ASP A 442 3.35 20.48 -25.42
CA ASP A 442 3.33 19.71 -24.17
C ASP A 442 3.62 18.23 -24.44
N ILE A 443 4.90 17.94 -24.67
CA ILE A 443 5.36 16.59 -25.03
C ILE A 443 5.13 15.57 -23.91
N TRP A 444 5.09 15.99 -22.64
CA TRP A 444 4.94 15.09 -21.50
C TRP A 444 3.48 14.91 -21.09
N GLY A 445 2.70 16.00 -21.00
CA GLY A 445 1.29 15.92 -20.64
C GLY A 445 0.42 15.33 -21.74
N THR A 446 0.88 15.35 -23.00
CA THR A 446 0.22 14.65 -24.11
C THR A 446 0.84 13.29 -24.47
N ARG A 447 1.73 12.76 -23.60
CA ARG A 447 2.36 11.45 -23.82
C ARG A 447 1.33 10.33 -23.72
N ASN A 448 1.29 9.48 -24.75
CA ASN A 448 0.38 8.35 -24.89
C ASN A 448 1.15 7.09 -25.30
N PHE A 449 0.50 5.93 -25.17
CA PHE A 449 1.07 4.63 -25.48
C PHE A 449 0.30 3.93 -26.59
N ARG A 450 1.02 3.19 -27.44
CA ARG A 450 0.47 2.41 -28.55
C ARG A 450 1.04 0.99 -28.51
N VAL A 451 0.18 -0.02 -28.55
CA VAL A 451 0.60 -1.40 -28.81
C VAL A 451 0.85 -1.52 -30.31
N PHE A 452 1.97 -2.11 -30.66
CA PHE A 452 2.38 -2.33 -32.04
C PHE A 452 3.14 -3.66 -32.14
N ASP A 453 3.31 -4.18 -33.36
CA ASP A 453 4.12 -5.38 -33.63
C ASP A 453 3.90 -6.56 -32.67
N THR A 454 2.64 -6.75 -32.31
CA THR A 454 2.15 -7.78 -31.38
C THR A 454 1.00 -8.48 -32.08
N LYS A 455 0.99 -9.82 -32.10
CA LYS A 455 -0.02 -10.66 -32.75
C LYS A 455 -0.61 -11.65 -31.74
N ILE A 456 -1.94 -11.78 -31.73
CA ILE A 456 -2.63 -12.81 -30.94
C ILE A 456 -2.66 -14.11 -31.76
N LEU A 457 -2.08 -15.17 -31.22
CA LEU A 457 -2.07 -16.50 -31.84
C LEU A 457 -3.45 -17.16 -31.77
N GLU A 458 -3.73 -18.02 -32.75
CA GLU A 458 -4.79 -19.02 -32.62
C GLU A 458 -4.21 -20.25 -31.90
N ASP A 459 -5.04 -21.12 -31.33
CA ASP A 459 -4.50 -22.33 -30.72
C ASP A 459 -3.74 -23.10 -31.79
N SER A 460 -2.51 -23.49 -31.48
CA SER A 460 -1.87 -24.58 -32.21
C SER A 460 -2.72 -25.81 -31.98
N SER A 461 -3.49 -26.18 -33.00
CA SER A 461 -4.15 -27.49 -33.12
C SER A 461 -3.17 -28.63 -32.91
#